data_AF-A0A6N8YBM7-F1
#
_entry.id   AF-A0A6N8YBM7-F1
#
_cell.length_a   1.000
_cell.length_b   1.000
_cell.length_c   1.000
_cell.angle_alpha   90.00
_cell.angle_beta   90.00
_cell.angle_gamma   90.00
#
_symmetry.space_group_name_H-M   'P 1'
#
loop_
_entity.id
_entity.type
_entity.pdbx_description
1 polymer ?
#
loop_
_entity_poly.entity_id
_entity_poly.type
_entity_poly.pdbx_seq_one_letter_code
_entity_poly.pdbx_strand_id
1 'polypeptide(L)'
;MIAQAGHERTMAGTGVASASIASSLGSPGASHVRARVDGVGMRIRRDGRDARLMNGMDSARLSRREKQPGHDRTFEESERNFIEVARACLDGDEYSVEASPKDLRDLFAGPEPPDLSSRQARPLGIELEAVIVSKTTGKRLYVEVKKQGDRGNAEERACKHHTVQFYKTMKERFGYDYHPVVTVFCEALAKNPRYTRKFPYYFERNQYFLWVDYDPELLCTFLTERCSEWLDH
;
A
#
# COMPACT_ATOMS: atom_id res chain seq x y z
N MET A 1 8.99 60.77 15.83
CA MET A 1 8.41 61.17 17.14
C MET A 1 7.17 60.31 17.34
N ILE A 2 6.93 59.49 18.36
CA ILE A 2 7.52 59.07 19.65
C ILE A 2 6.92 57.64 19.84
N ALA A 3 7.69 56.55 19.82
CA ALA A 3 8.31 55.84 20.96
C ALA A 3 7.37 55.35 22.08
N GLN A 4 7.37 54.03 22.35
CA GLN A 4 7.46 53.30 23.64
C GLN A 4 6.85 51.89 23.46
N ALA A 5 7.51 50.73 23.61
CA ALA A 5 8.54 50.20 24.51
C ALA A 5 8.02 49.70 25.88
N GLY A 6 8.30 48.42 26.17
CA GLY A 6 8.27 47.77 27.50
C GLY A 6 6.99 46.94 27.76
N HIS A 7 7.01 45.79 28.43
CA HIS A 7 7.97 45.29 29.43
C HIS A 7 7.92 43.75 29.59
N GLU A 8 8.99 43.24 30.21
CA GLU A 8 9.38 41.85 30.50
C GLU A 8 8.51 41.12 31.55
N ARG A 9 8.54 39.77 31.57
CA ARG A 9 9.22 38.95 32.63
C ARG A 9 8.91 37.44 32.53
N THR A 10 10.00 36.69 32.33
CA THR A 10 10.49 35.49 33.02
C THR A 10 9.55 34.68 33.94
N MET A 11 9.56 33.35 33.79
CA MET A 11 9.78 32.42 34.91
C MET A 11 10.32 31.07 34.40
N ALA A 12 11.33 30.57 35.11
CA ALA A 12 12.05 29.33 34.90
C ALA A 12 11.27 28.10 35.42
N GLY A 13 11.61 26.91 34.92
CA GLY A 13 11.08 25.64 35.42
C GLY A 13 11.98 24.47 35.05
N THR A 14 12.93 24.18 35.95
CA THR A 14 13.85 23.04 36.01
C THR A 14 13.15 21.68 36.03
N GLY A 15 13.76 20.65 35.45
CA GLY A 15 13.34 19.26 35.64
C GLY A 15 14.21 18.23 34.92
N VAL A 16 15.41 17.98 35.45
CA VAL A 16 16.26 16.84 35.09
C VAL A 16 15.80 15.63 35.90
N ALA A 17 15.51 14.50 35.25
CA ALA A 17 15.42 13.20 35.91
C ALA A 17 16.00 12.11 35.01
N SER A 18 17.27 11.81 35.27
CA SER A 18 17.96 10.59 34.92
C SER A 18 17.38 9.40 35.70
N ALA A 19 17.14 8.28 35.02
CA ALA A 19 17.01 6.98 35.66
C ALA A 19 17.80 5.94 34.85
N SER A 20 18.93 5.52 35.41
CA SER A 20 19.64 4.31 35.02
C SER A 20 18.93 3.10 35.64
N ILE A 21 18.77 2.04 34.85
CA ILE A 21 18.50 0.71 35.39
C ILE A 21 19.46 -0.25 34.68
N ALA A 22 20.42 -0.75 35.45
CA ALA A 22 21.21 -1.93 35.14
C ALA A 22 20.74 -3.09 36.03
N SER A 23 20.57 -4.27 35.45
CA SER A 23 20.77 -5.62 36.03
C SER A 23 20.12 -6.63 35.07
N SER A 24 20.90 -7.42 34.34
CA SER A 24 21.52 -8.69 34.76
C SER A 24 20.51 -9.79 35.05
N LEU A 25 20.15 -10.58 34.01
CA LEU A 25 19.72 -11.97 34.17
C LEU A 25 20.23 -12.78 32.97
N GLY A 26 20.98 -13.84 33.28
CA GLY A 26 21.78 -14.61 32.34
C GLY A 26 20.99 -15.52 31.41
N SER A 27 21.58 -15.79 30.25
CA SER A 27 21.18 -16.90 29.38
C SER A 27 22.21 -18.03 29.48
N PRO A 28 21.82 -19.26 29.85
CA PRO A 28 22.66 -20.43 29.75
C PRO A 28 22.64 -20.91 28.30
N GLY A 29 23.75 -20.76 27.59
CA GLY A 29 23.82 -21.17 26.18
C GLY A 29 25.20 -21.01 25.55
N ALA A 30 26.27 -21.06 26.32
CA ALA A 30 27.62 -21.11 25.76
C ALA A 30 27.89 -22.54 25.27
N SER A 31 27.58 -22.81 24.00
CA SER A 31 28.08 -24.00 23.31
C SER A 31 29.61 -23.95 23.30
N HIS A 32 30.23 -24.73 24.18
CA HIS A 32 31.67 -24.96 24.15
C HIS A 32 32.02 -25.71 22.87
N VAL A 33 32.56 -25.00 21.88
CA VAL A 33 33.24 -25.61 20.74
C VAL A 33 34.61 -26.10 21.25
N ARG A 34 34.70 -27.37 21.63
CA ARG A 34 36.00 -28.03 21.80
C ARG A 34 36.48 -28.49 20.43
N ALA A 35 37.34 -27.69 19.82
CA ALA A 35 38.18 -28.16 18.72
C ALA A 35 39.30 -29.03 19.31
N ARG A 36 39.22 -30.36 19.10
CA ARG A 36 40.41 -31.22 19.16
C ARG A 36 41.00 -31.27 17.76
N VAL A 37 42.23 -30.81 17.63
CA VAL A 37 43.03 -30.98 16.43
C VAL A 37 43.84 -32.26 16.63
N ASP A 38 43.32 -33.36 16.10
CA ASP A 38 44.13 -34.52 15.82
C ASP A 38 44.37 -34.52 14.30
N GLY A 39 45.65 -34.42 13.92
CA GLY A 39 46.07 -34.45 12.53
C GLY A 39 45.52 -35.70 11.83
N VAL A 40 45.15 -35.54 10.55
CA VAL A 40 44.42 -36.48 9.68
C VAL A 40 42.91 -36.21 9.63
N GLY A 41 42.52 -35.29 8.75
CA GLY A 41 41.22 -35.26 8.09
C GLY A 41 40.03 -34.84 8.96
N MET A 42 39.60 -33.59 8.80
CA MET A 42 38.39 -33.04 9.42
C MET A 42 37.14 -33.77 8.89
N ARG A 43 36.68 -34.83 9.58
CA ARG A 43 35.34 -35.41 9.37
C ARG A 43 34.36 -34.79 10.34
N ILE A 44 33.51 -33.91 9.82
CA ILE A 44 32.34 -33.41 10.54
C ILE A 44 31.35 -34.57 10.66
N ARG A 45 31.28 -35.23 11.83
CA ARG A 45 30.15 -36.09 12.17
C ARG A 45 28.98 -35.19 12.56
N ARG A 46 27.99 -35.08 11.67
CA ARG A 46 26.68 -34.52 12.04
C ARG A 46 25.99 -35.52 12.95
N ASP A 47 25.90 -35.19 14.25
CA ASP A 47 24.98 -35.88 15.15
C ASP A 47 23.55 -35.69 14.63
N GLY A 48 22.87 -36.81 14.37
CA GLY A 48 21.57 -36.89 13.72
C GLY A 48 20.38 -36.47 14.60
N ARG A 49 20.48 -35.34 15.31
CA ARG A 49 19.40 -34.82 16.16
C ARG A 49 19.26 -33.29 16.07
N ASP A 50 19.27 -32.73 14.86
CA ASP A 50 18.76 -31.36 14.64
C ASP A 50 18.38 -31.10 13.18
N ALA A 51 17.57 -31.99 12.60
CA ALA A 51 16.81 -31.69 11.39
C ALA A 51 15.43 -31.13 11.79
N ARG A 52 15.41 -29.99 12.51
CA ARG A 52 14.24 -29.11 12.41
C ARG A 52 14.21 -28.63 10.97
N LEU A 53 13.38 -29.30 10.19
CA LEU A 53 13.00 -28.98 8.83
C LEU A 53 12.91 -27.45 8.69
N MET A 54 13.92 -26.86 8.06
CA MET A 54 13.71 -25.60 7.39
C MET A 54 12.60 -25.87 6.39
N ASN A 55 11.40 -25.37 6.67
CA ASN A 55 10.27 -25.37 5.76
C ASN A 55 10.64 -24.50 4.55
N GLY A 56 11.47 -25.04 3.66
CA GLY A 56 11.71 -24.51 2.34
C GLY A 56 10.38 -24.50 1.57
N MET A 57 10.20 -23.48 0.75
CA MET A 57 9.02 -23.33 -0.09
C MET A 57 8.98 -24.50 -1.09
N ASP A 58 8.02 -25.43 -0.92
CA ASP A 58 7.86 -26.58 -1.81
C ASP A 58 7.21 -26.12 -3.13
N SER A 59 8.06 -25.78 -4.09
CA SER A 59 7.66 -25.36 -5.43
C SER A 59 6.78 -26.40 -6.14
N ALA A 60 7.01 -27.69 -5.92
CA ALA A 60 6.19 -28.75 -6.52
C ALA A 60 4.76 -28.75 -5.94
N ARG A 61 4.60 -28.41 -4.66
CA ARG A 61 3.28 -28.23 -4.05
C ARG A 61 2.59 -26.95 -4.52
N LEU A 62 3.32 -25.86 -4.75
CA LEU A 62 2.75 -24.61 -5.30
C LEU A 62 2.27 -24.76 -6.74
N SER A 63 3.03 -25.47 -7.58
CA SER A 63 2.66 -25.76 -8.98
C SER A 63 1.48 -26.73 -9.12
N ARG A 64 1.19 -27.53 -8.09
CA ARG A 64 0.06 -28.47 -8.05
C ARG A 64 -1.22 -27.89 -7.47
N ARG A 65 -1.23 -26.61 -7.07
CA ARG A 65 -2.47 -25.96 -6.59
C ARG A 65 -3.45 -25.79 -7.75
N GLU A 66 -4.65 -26.34 -7.60
CA GLU A 66 -5.76 -26.17 -8.56
C GLU A 66 -6.20 -24.71 -8.70
N LYS A 67 -5.98 -23.88 -7.68
CA LYS A 67 -6.20 -22.43 -7.72
C LYS A 67 -5.00 -21.69 -7.17
N GLN A 68 -4.45 -20.77 -7.96
CA GLN A 68 -3.51 -19.78 -7.46
C GLN A 68 -4.25 -18.76 -6.59
N PRO A 69 -3.68 -18.30 -5.46
CA PRO A 69 -4.23 -17.19 -4.69
C PRO A 69 -4.44 -15.97 -5.61
N GLY A 70 -5.66 -15.42 -5.62
CA GLY A 70 -6.02 -14.26 -6.47
C GLY A 70 -6.91 -14.56 -7.68
N HIS A 71 -7.34 -15.81 -7.90
CA HIS A 71 -8.28 -16.18 -8.97
C HIS A 71 -9.76 -16.19 -8.50
N ASP A 72 -10.11 -15.32 -7.56
CA ASP A 72 -11.47 -15.16 -7.05
C ASP A 72 -12.22 -14.12 -7.88
N ARG A 73 -13.01 -14.57 -8.86
CA ARG A 73 -13.77 -13.68 -9.77
C ARG A 73 -14.81 -12.82 -9.07
N THR A 74 -15.09 -13.03 -7.78
CA THR A 74 -15.96 -12.13 -7.01
C THR A 74 -15.36 -10.74 -6.77
N PHE A 75 -14.08 -10.53 -7.14
CA PHE A 75 -13.51 -9.17 -7.24
C PHE A 75 -14.22 -8.34 -8.33
N GLU A 76 -14.57 -8.95 -9.48
CA GLU A 76 -15.23 -8.27 -10.62
C GLU A 76 -16.60 -7.68 -10.20
N GLU A 77 -17.26 -8.32 -9.23
CA GLU A 77 -18.50 -7.82 -8.65
C GLU A 77 -18.29 -6.57 -7.81
N SER A 78 -17.20 -6.49 -7.05
CA SER A 78 -16.87 -5.30 -6.24
C SER A 78 -16.55 -4.10 -7.13
N GLU A 79 -15.82 -4.33 -8.23
CA GLU A 79 -15.50 -3.31 -9.23
C GLU A 79 -16.76 -2.78 -9.93
N ARG A 80 -17.63 -3.68 -10.37
CA ARG A 80 -18.91 -3.30 -10.98
C ARG A 80 -19.77 -2.51 -10.01
N ASN A 81 -19.91 -2.97 -8.77
CA ASN A 81 -20.69 -2.29 -7.74
C ASN A 81 -20.13 -0.89 -7.45
N PHE A 82 -18.80 -0.74 -7.37
CA PHE A 82 -18.16 0.57 -7.23
C PHE A 82 -18.58 1.52 -8.36
N ILE A 83 -18.47 1.09 -9.61
CA ILE A 83 -18.82 1.91 -10.78
C ILE A 83 -20.30 2.31 -10.76
N GLU A 84 -21.19 1.37 -10.45
CA GLU A 84 -22.63 1.62 -10.38
C GLU A 84 -22.96 2.67 -9.31
N VAL A 85 -22.44 2.51 -8.09
CA VAL A 85 -22.69 3.46 -7.00
C VAL A 85 -22.05 4.82 -7.31
N ALA A 86 -20.81 4.86 -7.79
CA ALA A 86 -20.12 6.10 -8.13
C ALA A 86 -20.87 6.91 -9.21
N ARG A 87 -21.44 6.23 -10.22
CA ARG A 87 -22.26 6.88 -11.26
C ARG A 87 -23.61 7.35 -10.74
N ALA A 88 -24.18 6.64 -9.78
CA ALA A 88 -25.45 7.03 -9.18
C ALA A 88 -25.31 8.23 -8.24
N CYS A 89 -24.14 8.43 -7.63
CA CYS A 89 -23.94 9.44 -6.59
C CYS A 89 -23.32 10.74 -7.07
N LEU A 90 -22.46 10.70 -8.09
CA LEU A 90 -21.83 11.91 -8.62
C LEU A 90 -22.71 12.53 -9.69
N ASP A 91 -22.74 13.86 -9.74
CA ASP A 91 -23.47 14.56 -10.80
C ASP A 91 -22.84 14.22 -12.16
N GLY A 92 -23.65 13.58 -13.01
CA GLY A 92 -23.24 13.16 -14.34
C GLY A 92 -22.97 14.34 -15.27
N ASP A 93 -23.38 15.56 -14.96
CA ASP A 93 -23.05 16.78 -15.71
C ASP A 93 -21.70 17.38 -15.27
N GLU A 94 -21.25 17.10 -14.04
CA GLU A 94 -19.99 17.61 -13.49
C GLU A 94 -18.83 16.61 -13.62
N TYR A 95 -19.12 15.32 -13.47
CA TYR A 95 -18.11 14.26 -13.44
C TYR A 95 -18.37 13.16 -14.48
N SER A 96 -17.32 12.53 -14.98
CA SER A 96 -17.40 11.23 -15.66
C SER A 96 -16.81 10.13 -14.78
N VAL A 97 -17.43 8.95 -14.83
CA VAL A 97 -16.94 7.75 -14.12
C VAL A 97 -16.72 6.63 -15.14
N GLU A 98 -15.46 6.23 -15.28
CA GLU A 98 -15.01 5.26 -16.29
C GLU A 98 -14.38 4.04 -15.62
N ALA A 99 -14.76 2.86 -16.12
CA ALA A 99 -14.16 1.60 -15.71
C ALA A 99 -12.91 1.31 -16.53
N SER A 100 -11.88 0.76 -15.89
CA SER A 100 -10.62 0.35 -16.53
C SER A 100 -9.98 1.44 -17.42
N PRO A 101 -9.62 2.61 -16.85
CA PRO A 101 -8.93 3.67 -17.56
C PRO A 101 -7.65 3.18 -18.25
N LYS A 102 -7.37 3.72 -19.44
CA LYS A 102 -6.24 3.30 -20.28
C LYS A 102 -5.06 4.28 -20.27
N ASP A 103 -5.24 5.46 -19.70
CA ASP A 103 -4.29 6.58 -19.72
C ASP A 103 -3.11 6.41 -18.77
N LEU A 104 -3.10 5.35 -17.96
CA LEU A 104 -1.95 4.96 -17.13
C LEU A 104 -1.17 3.75 -17.69
N ARG A 105 -1.54 3.21 -18.85
CA ARG A 105 -0.88 2.03 -19.44
C ARG A 105 0.55 2.31 -19.90
N ASP A 106 0.89 3.58 -20.12
CA ASP A 106 2.21 4.08 -20.52
C ASP A 106 2.84 4.99 -19.45
N LEU A 107 2.40 4.89 -18.18
CA LEU A 107 2.82 5.78 -17.10
C LEU A 107 4.34 5.79 -16.86
N PHE A 108 5.01 4.65 -17.05
CA PHE A 108 6.44 4.52 -16.80
C PHE A 108 7.20 4.59 -18.12
N ALA A 109 8.22 5.47 -18.16
CA ALA A 109 9.22 5.41 -19.21
C ALA A 109 9.87 4.03 -19.18
N GLY A 110 9.71 3.25 -20.26
CA GLY A 110 10.46 2.01 -20.42
C GLY A 110 11.96 2.30 -20.50
N PRO A 111 12.84 1.39 -20.06
CA PRO A 111 14.23 1.47 -20.48
C PRO A 111 14.25 1.48 -22.02
N GLU A 112 15.12 2.30 -22.63
CA GLU A 112 15.38 2.13 -24.05
C GLU A 112 15.74 0.66 -24.28
N PRO A 113 15.08 -0.04 -25.22
CA PRO A 113 15.39 -1.44 -25.46
C PRO A 113 16.87 -1.51 -25.85
N PRO A 114 17.69 -2.32 -25.14
CA PRO A 114 19.12 -2.42 -25.43
C PRO A 114 19.40 -3.00 -26.83
N ASP A 115 18.36 -3.54 -27.48
CA ASP A 115 18.40 -4.05 -28.84
C ASP A 115 17.03 -3.84 -29.54
N LEU A 116 17.06 -3.08 -30.64
CA LEU A 116 15.94 -2.77 -31.54
C LEU A 116 15.35 -4.04 -32.21
N SER A 117 15.99 -5.21 -32.08
CA SER A 117 15.54 -6.49 -32.64
C SER A 117 14.48 -7.20 -31.78
N SER A 118 14.35 -6.84 -30.50
CA SER A 118 13.44 -7.50 -29.58
C SER A 118 12.04 -6.85 -29.59
N ARG A 119 11.07 -7.58 -30.13
CA ARG A 119 9.60 -7.44 -29.97
C ARG A 119 9.13 -6.13 -29.31
N GLN A 120 8.53 -5.24 -30.11
CA GLN A 120 7.65 -4.12 -29.73
C GLN A 120 7.64 -3.83 -28.22
N ALA A 121 8.42 -2.83 -27.81
CA ALA A 121 8.39 -2.30 -26.45
C ALA A 121 6.92 -2.05 -26.06
N ARG A 122 6.38 -2.90 -25.18
CA ARG A 122 5.02 -2.70 -24.69
C ARG A 122 5.04 -1.51 -23.73
N PRO A 123 4.02 -0.65 -23.75
CA PRO A 123 3.86 0.38 -22.75
C PRO A 123 4.00 -0.21 -21.34
N LEU A 124 4.81 0.44 -20.48
CA LEU A 124 4.93 0.08 -19.08
C LEU A 124 4.04 1.01 -18.28
N GLY A 125 3.16 0.44 -17.49
CA GLY A 125 2.21 1.22 -16.73
C GLY A 125 1.41 0.39 -15.78
N ILE A 126 0.27 0.94 -15.37
CA ILE A 126 -0.69 0.28 -14.50
C ILE A 126 -2.08 0.33 -15.11
N GLU A 127 -2.93 -0.56 -14.62
CA GLU A 127 -4.35 -0.59 -14.90
C GLU A 127 -5.05 -0.56 -13.54
N LEU A 128 -5.88 0.46 -13.35
CA LEU A 128 -6.69 0.66 -12.16
C LEU A 128 -8.14 0.33 -12.49
N GLU A 129 -8.95 0.04 -11.48
CA GLU A 129 -10.31 -0.43 -11.69
C GLU A 129 -11.25 0.70 -12.14
N ALA A 130 -11.04 1.94 -11.71
CA ALA A 130 -11.84 3.09 -12.13
C ALA A 130 -11.07 4.42 -12.19
N VAL A 131 -11.63 5.38 -12.91
CA VAL A 131 -11.29 6.81 -12.83
C VAL A 131 -12.55 7.66 -12.77
N ILE A 132 -12.48 8.72 -11.97
CA ILE A 132 -13.45 9.81 -11.91
C ILE A 132 -12.77 11.05 -12.48
N VAL A 133 -13.40 11.72 -13.42
CA VAL A 133 -12.83 12.91 -14.10
C VAL A 133 -13.76 14.09 -13.91
N SER A 134 -13.24 15.22 -13.43
CA SER A 134 -13.99 16.48 -13.49
C SER A 134 -14.06 16.96 -14.93
N LYS A 135 -15.27 17.19 -15.43
CA LYS A 135 -15.50 17.72 -16.79
C LYS A 135 -15.08 19.18 -16.90
N THR A 136 -15.07 19.90 -15.79
CA THR A 136 -14.67 21.31 -15.73
C THR A 136 -13.16 21.48 -15.78
N THR A 137 -12.41 20.73 -14.95
CA THR A 137 -10.96 20.93 -14.79
C THR A 137 -10.12 19.89 -15.55
N GLY A 138 -10.71 18.77 -15.94
CA GLY A 138 -9.99 17.62 -16.50
C GLY A 138 -9.10 16.89 -15.47
N LYS A 139 -9.19 17.24 -14.18
CA LYS A 139 -8.52 16.56 -13.08
C LYS A 139 -9.12 15.17 -12.86
N ARG A 140 -8.30 14.24 -12.37
CA ARG A 140 -8.64 12.81 -12.27
C ARG A 140 -8.41 12.27 -10.87
N LEU A 141 -9.36 11.49 -10.39
CA LEU A 141 -9.24 10.61 -9.24
C LEU A 141 -9.33 9.16 -9.72
N TYR A 142 -8.22 8.44 -9.65
CA TYR A 142 -8.17 7.03 -9.93
C TYR A 142 -8.45 6.21 -8.68
N VAL A 143 -9.03 5.03 -8.87
CA VAL A 143 -9.48 4.17 -7.78
C VAL A 143 -8.95 2.77 -7.98
N GLU A 144 -8.26 2.27 -6.95
CA GLU A 144 -7.97 0.86 -6.79
C GLU A 144 -9.06 0.19 -5.95
N VAL A 145 -9.77 -0.82 -6.47
CA VAL A 145 -10.72 -1.61 -5.66
C VAL A 145 -10.05 -2.88 -5.15
N LYS A 146 -10.17 -3.16 -3.85
CA LYS A 146 -9.54 -4.33 -3.21
C LYS A 146 -10.51 -5.13 -2.36
N LYS A 147 -10.56 -6.42 -2.65
CA LYS A 147 -11.28 -7.44 -1.91
C LYS A 147 -10.36 -8.63 -1.61
N GLN A 148 -10.47 -9.17 -0.41
CA GLN A 148 -9.78 -10.38 0.04
C GLN A 148 -10.57 -10.99 1.18
N GLY A 149 -10.48 -12.32 1.37
CA GLY A 149 -11.01 -12.98 2.56
C GLY A 149 -10.20 -12.67 3.84
N ASP A 150 -10.55 -13.32 4.94
CA ASP A 150 -9.97 -13.06 6.29
C ASP A 150 -8.49 -13.45 6.47
N ARG A 151 -7.86 -14.00 5.44
CA ARG A 151 -6.46 -14.44 5.47
C ARG A 151 -5.78 -14.07 4.17
N GLY A 152 -4.48 -13.81 4.28
CA GLY A 152 -3.64 -13.36 3.18
C GLY A 152 -3.05 -11.99 3.45
N ASN A 153 -2.26 -11.53 2.49
CA ASN A 153 -1.57 -10.24 2.51
C ASN A 153 -1.57 -9.59 1.11
N ALA A 154 -2.43 -10.02 0.18
CA ALA A 154 -2.45 -9.48 -1.17
C ALA A 154 -2.92 -8.01 -1.20
N GLU A 155 -3.59 -7.54 -0.15
CA GLU A 155 -3.92 -6.13 0.04
C GLU A 155 -2.67 -5.23 0.07
N GLU A 156 -1.53 -5.76 0.52
CA GLU A 156 -0.26 -5.02 0.57
C GLU A 156 0.23 -4.61 -0.83
N ARG A 157 -0.27 -5.25 -1.90
CA ARG A 157 0.04 -4.86 -3.28
C ARG A 157 -0.51 -3.48 -3.63
N ALA A 158 -1.56 -3.01 -2.96
CA ALA A 158 -2.09 -1.68 -3.19
C ALA A 158 -1.08 -0.59 -2.79
N CYS A 159 -0.17 -0.87 -1.84
CA CYS A 159 0.87 0.06 -1.40
C CYS A 159 1.83 0.49 -2.53
N LYS A 160 1.87 -0.22 -3.67
CA LYS A 160 2.70 0.17 -4.83
C LYS A 160 2.30 1.56 -5.38
N HIS A 161 1.02 1.93 -5.25
CA HIS A 161 0.52 3.24 -5.67
C HIS A 161 0.87 4.35 -4.68
N HIS A 162 1.26 3.98 -3.45
CA HIS A 162 1.47 4.93 -2.36
C HIS A 162 2.95 5.20 -2.08
N THR A 163 3.83 4.91 -3.05
CA THR A 163 5.26 5.15 -2.89
C THR A 163 5.64 6.57 -3.29
N VAL A 164 6.64 7.15 -2.63
CA VAL A 164 7.16 8.50 -2.97
C VAL A 164 7.51 8.61 -4.46
N GLN A 165 8.08 7.56 -5.05
CA GLN A 165 8.42 7.58 -6.47
C GLN A 165 7.17 7.59 -7.36
N PHE A 166 6.14 6.82 -7.01
CA PHE A 166 4.88 6.83 -7.75
C PHE A 166 4.21 8.21 -7.71
N TYR A 167 4.22 8.87 -6.54
CA TYR A 167 3.72 10.24 -6.40
C TYR A 167 4.43 11.22 -7.33
N LYS A 168 5.77 11.18 -7.36
CA LYS A 168 6.58 12.02 -8.25
C LYS A 168 6.23 11.78 -9.71
N THR A 169 6.13 10.52 -10.13
CA THR A 169 5.76 10.15 -11.49
C THR A 169 4.36 10.67 -11.87
N MET A 170 3.37 10.56 -10.98
CA MET A 170 2.03 11.11 -11.22
C MET A 170 2.04 12.65 -11.30
N LYS A 171 2.79 13.33 -10.43
CA LYS A 171 2.95 14.79 -10.45
C LYS A 171 3.63 15.27 -11.73
N GLU A 172 4.68 14.58 -12.18
CA GLU A 172 5.35 14.88 -13.44
C GLU A 172 4.43 14.69 -14.65
N ARG A 173 3.60 13.64 -14.65
CA ARG A 173 2.67 13.33 -15.75
C ARG A 173 1.48 14.30 -15.84
N PHE A 174 0.88 14.64 -14.70
CA PHE A 174 -0.40 15.36 -14.67
C PHE A 174 -0.35 16.74 -14.03
N GLY A 175 0.74 17.09 -13.34
CA GLY A 175 0.88 18.38 -12.65
C GLY A 175 0.01 18.51 -11.39
N TYR A 176 -0.56 17.42 -10.88
CA TYR A 176 -1.43 17.48 -9.69
C TYR A 176 -0.62 17.75 -8.41
N ASP A 177 -1.18 18.59 -7.53
CA ASP A 177 -0.64 18.86 -6.19
C ASP A 177 -1.19 17.91 -5.11
N TYR A 178 -2.00 16.94 -5.52
CA TYR A 178 -2.51 15.85 -4.69
C TYR A 178 -2.11 14.50 -5.28
N HIS A 179 -2.25 13.43 -4.49
CA HIS A 179 -2.11 12.07 -4.99
C HIS A 179 -3.45 11.56 -5.54
N PRO A 180 -3.53 11.27 -6.84
CA PRO A 180 -4.81 10.98 -7.48
C PRO A 180 -5.21 9.51 -7.39
N VAL A 181 -4.69 8.71 -6.46
CA VAL A 181 -5.05 7.28 -6.36
C VAL A 181 -5.55 6.95 -4.96
N VAL A 182 -6.82 6.58 -4.86
CA VAL A 182 -7.41 6.08 -3.61
C VAL A 182 -7.58 4.57 -3.67
N THR A 183 -7.40 3.89 -2.53
CA THR A 183 -7.68 2.45 -2.42
C THR A 183 -8.98 2.21 -1.66
N VAL A 184 -9.95 1.56 -2.30
CA VAL A 184 -11.23 1.17 -1.70
C VAL A 184 -11.16 -0.28 -1.24
N PHE A 185 -11.16 -0.48 0.07
CA PHE A 185 -11.16 -1.81 0.69
C PHE A 185 -12.58 -2.29 0.94
N CYS A 186 -12.89 -3.52 0.53
CA CYS A 186 -14.21 -4.13 0.65
C CYS A 186 -14.18 -5.34 1.61
N GLU A 187 -15.36 -5.76 2.06
CA GLU A 187 -15.58 -7.00 2.85
C GLU A 187 -14.67 -7.15 4.07
N ALA A 188 -13.90 -8.26 4.16
CA ALA A 188 -13.01 -8.52 5.28
C ALA A 188 -11.91 -7.46 5.39
N LEU A 189 -11.45 -6.89 4.27
CA LEU A 189 -10.48 -5.78 4.30
C LEU A 189 -11.10 -4.53 4.96
N ALA A 190 -12.39 -4.27 4.73
CA ALA A 190 -13.09 -3.13 5.33
C ALA A 190 -13.42 -3.33 6.83
N LYS A 191 -13.57 -4.57 7.29
CA LYS A 191 -14.15 -4.90 8.61
C LYS A 191 -13.18 -5.52 9.60
N ASN A 192 -12.27 -6.37 9.15
CA ASN A 192 -11.45 -7.20 10.03
C ASN A 192 -10.35 -6.34 10.69
N PRO A 193 -10.27 -6.28 12.03
CA PRO A 193 -9.26 -5.49 12.75
C PRO A 193 -7.82 -5.83 12.39
N ARG A 194 -7.55 -7.05 11.89
CA ARG A 194 -6.24 -7.44 11.38
C ARG A 194 -5.78 -6.55 10.22
N TYR A 195 -6.70 -6.14 9.36
CA TYR A 195 -6.42 -5.30 8.20
C TYR A 195 -6.59 -3.83 8.55
N THR A 196 -7.73 -3.46 9.13
CA THR A 196 -8.08 -2.05 9.37
C THR A 196 -7.11 -1.34 10.33
N ARG A 197 -6.50 -2.06 11.28
CA ARG A 197 -5.46 -1.50 12.16
C ARG A 197 -4.12 -1.25 11.46
N LYS A 198 -3.85 -1.93 10.33
CA LYS A 198 -2.60 -1.75 9.56
C LYS A 198 -2.68 -0.55 8.63
N PHE A 199 -3.84 -0.28 8.05
CA PHE A 199 -3.96 0.71 6.97
C PHE A 199 -3.49 2.12 7.34
N PRO A 200 -3.70 2.66 8.56
CA PRO A 200 -3.12 3.94 8.95
C PRO A 200 -1.59 4.00 8.91
N TYR A 201 -0.89 2.86 8.89
CA TYR A 201 0.57 2.77 8.75
C TYR A 201 1.03 2.59 7.31
N TYR A 202 0.14 2.19 6.40
CA TYR A 202 0.46 1.92 5.00
C TYR A 202 -0.01 3.02 4.05
N PHE A 203 -1.08 3.72 4.41
CA PHE A 203 -1.76 4.69 3.57
C PHE A 203 -1.90 6.00 4.31
N GLU A 204 -1.70 7.10 3.59
CA GLU A 204 -2.01 8.43 4.10
C GLU A 204 -3.52 8.57 4.36
N ARG A 205 -3.88 9.50 5.26
CA ARG A 205 -5.28 9.83 5.49
C ARG A 205 -5.92 10.28 4.17
N ASN A 206 -7.16 9.86 3.94
CA ASN A 206 -7.95 10.13 2.73
C ASN A 206 -7.47 9.40 1.44
N GLN A 207 -6.36 8.66 1.49
CA GLN A 207 -5.85 7.85 0.36
C GLN A 207 -6.32 6.40 0.37
N TYR A 208 -7.17 6.06 1.34
CA TYR A 208 -7.92 4.82 1.36
C TYR A 208 -9.30 5.02 1.96
N PHE A 209 -10.20 4.10 1.65
CA PHE A 209 -11.56 4.09 2.15
C PHE A 209 -11.97 2.67 2.53
N LEU A 210 -12.65 2.52 3.66
CA LEU A 210 -13.19 1.24 4.13
C LEU A 210 -14.67 1.19 3.74
N TRP A 211 -14.96 0.52 2.63
CA TRP A 211 -16.32 0.38 2.14
C TRP A 211 -17.03 -0.78 2.85
N VAL A 212 -17.48 -0.49 4.07
CA VAL A 212 -18.14 -1.46 4.94
C VAL A 212 -19.48 -1.86 4.34
N ASP A 213 -19.68 -3.16 4.18
CA ASP A 213 -20.93 -3.77 3.71
C ASP A 213 -21.48 -3.21 2.38
N TYR A 214 -20.59 -2.66 1.55
CA TYR A 214 -20.94 -1.99 0.30
C TYR A 214 -21.99 -0.89 0.47
N ASP A 215 -21.99 -0.22 1.63
CA ASP A 215 -22.94 0.85 1.94
C ASP A 215 -22.80 2.00 0.94
N PRO A 216 -23.81 2.25 0.08
CA PRO A 216 -23.71 3.28 -0.94
C PRO A 216 -23.53 4.66 -0.33
N GLU A 217 -24.19 4.98 0.80
CA GLU A 217 -24.12 6.32 1.39
C GLU A 217 -22.69 6.65 1.83
N LEU A 218 -21.99 5.70 2.45
CA LEU A 218 -20.59 5.89 2.85
C LEU A 218 -19.70 6.19 1.64
N LEU A 219 -19.90 5.47 0.52
CA LEU A 219 -19.12 5.71 -0.68
C LEU A 219 -19.48 7.06 -1.33
N CYS A 220 -20.77 7.39 -1.41
CA CYS A 220 -21.24 8.68 -1.93
C CYS A 220 -20.59 9.84 -1.19
N THR A 221 -20.60 9.82 0.14
CA THR A 221 -19.98 10.85 0.97
C THR A 221 -18.48 10.94 0.70
N PHE A 222 -17.77 9.81 0.72
CA PHE A 222 -16.32 9.80 0.47
C PHE A 222 -15.97 10.36 -0.92
N LEU A 223 -16.67 9.93 -1.98
CA LEU A 223 -16.39 10.38 -3.34
C LEU A 223 -16.72 11.86 -3.53
N THR A 224 -17.85 12.33 -3.00
CA THR A 224 -18.24 13.75 -3.10
C THR A 224 -17.21 14.64 -2.44
N GLU A 225 -16.76 14.30 -1.22
CA GLU A 225 -15.72 15.05 -0.51
C GLU A 225 -14.40 15.08 -1.30
N ARG A 226 -13.96 13.94 -1.84
CA ARG A 226 -12.69 13.86 -2.59
C ARG A 226 -12.76 14.57 -3.94
N CYS A 227 -13.89 14.49 -4.64
CA CYS A 227 -14.08 15.22 -5.88
C CYS A 227 -14.05 16.73 -5.64
N SER A 228 -14.78 17.18 -4.62
CA SER A 228 -14.78 18.59 -4.23
C SER A 228 -13.39 19.09 -3.83
N GLU A 229 -12.68 18.33 -3.00
CA GLU A 229 -11.37 18.74 -2.50
C GLU A 229 -10.27 18.74 -3.58
N TRP A 230 -10.29 17.78 -4.51
CA TRP A 230 -9.16 17.53 -5.40
C TRP A 230 -9.42 17.86 -6.87
N LEU A 231 -10.68 17.79 -7.32
CA LEU A 231 -11.02 17.88 -8.74
C LEU A 231 -11.66 19.21 -9.14
N ASP A 232 -12.31 19.92 -8.20
CA ASP A 232 -13.10 21.12 -8.53
C ASP A 232 -12.31 22.43 -8.52
N HIS A 233 -11.07 22.39 -8.03
CA HIS A 233 -10.16 23.53 -7.91
C HIS A 233 -8.98 23.42 -8.87
#